data_AF-A0AAN0IPU3-F1
#
_entry.id   AF-A0AAN0IPU3-F1
#
_cell.length_a   1.000
_cell.length_b   1.000
_cell.length_c   1.000
_cell.angle_alpha   90.00
_cell.angle_beta   90.00
_cell.angle_gamma   90.00
#
_symmetry.space_group_name_H-M   'P 1'
#
loop_
_entity.id
_entity.type
_entity.pdbx_description
1 polymer ?
#
loop_
_entity_poly.entity_id
_entity_poly.type
_entity_poly.pdbx_seq_one_letter_code
_entity_poly.pdbx_strand_id
1 'polypeptide(L)'
;MAAPIDVKIQETEVRVEAPTPPVSESSRTDPPKSPSKTKGPSMKHKSRSQTESLRESEKALQQLLEDFEEGKLNAFGNSDTLSKLTKIRKMQEDLTLRHFEIDQMRISQENSGKDYQVEASLNELTQTLEKLGNEIQSLHS
;
A
#
# COMPACT_ATOMS: atom_id res chain seq x y z
N MET A 1 54.33 13.53 -30.99
CA MET A 1 53.46 12.51 -31.62
C MET A 1 52.55 11.97 -30.53
N ALA A 2 51.30 12.44 -30.45
CA ALA A 2 50.33 12.00 -29.44
C ALA A 2 49.30 11.11 -30.15
N ALA A 3 49.10 9.89 -29.65
CA ALA A 3 48.12 8.94 -30.18
C ALA A 3 46.72 9.29 -29.63
N PRO A 4 45.64 9.11 -30.42
CA PRO A 4 44.29 9.29 -29.93
C PRO A 4 43.85 8.10 -29.05
N ILE A 5 43.20 8.39 -27.93
CA ILE A 5 42.55 7.40 -27.07
C ILE A 5 41.09 7.26 -27.54
N ASP A 6 40.77 6.10 -28.13
CA ASP A 6 39.40 5.69 -28.45
C ASP A 6 38.70 5.22 -27.17
N VAL A 7 37.82 6.06 -26.62
CA VAL A 7 36.92 5.67 -25.53
C VAL A 7 35.69 5.01 -26.14
N LYS A 8 35.68 3.69 -26.14
CA LYS A 8 34.55 2.88 -26.57
C LYS A 8 33.52 2.81 -25.44
N ILE A 9 32.51 3.68 -25.49
CA ILE A 9 31.37 3.64 -24.58
C ILE A 9 30.61 2.35 -24.87
N GLN A 10 30.66 1.40 -23.93
CA GLN A 10 29.75 0.26 -23.92
C GLN A 10 28.48 0.69 -23.18
N GLU A 11 27.39 0.79 -23.93
CA GLU A 11 26.06 1.08 -23.41
C GLU A 11 25.57 -0.17 -22.65
N THR A 12 25.64 -0.12 -21.31
CA THR A 12 25.08 -1.17 -20.47
C THR A 12 23.57 -0.94 -20.34
N GLU A 13 22.78 -1.60 -21.18
CA GLU A 13 21.33 -1.69 -21.00
C GLU A 13 21.01 -2.40 -19.68
N VAL A 14 20.52 -1.65 -18.69
CA VAL A 14 19.91 -2.21 -17.47
C VAL A 14 18.45 -2.53 -17.80
N ARG A 15 18.19 -3.78 -18.22
CA ARG A 15 16.83 -4.29 -18.40
C ARG A 15 16.20 -4.56 -17.05
N VAL A 16 15.22 -3.74 -16.66
CA VAL A 16 14.38 -3.97 -15.48
C VAL A 16 13.38 -5.08 -15.82
N GLU A 17 13.67 -6.30 -15.35
CA GLU A 17 12.75 -7.44 -15.45
C GLU A 17 11.73 -7.39 -14.31
N ALA A 18 10.44 -7.26 -14.65
CA ALA A 18 9.34 -7.32 -13.69
C ALA A 18 9.12 -8.77 -13.21
N PRO A 19 8.79 -9.01 -11.93
CA PRO A 19 8.59 -10.36 -11.42
C PRO A 19 7.30 -10.96 -12.00
N THR A 20 7.44 -12.01 -12.80
CA THR A 20 6.33 -12.82 -13.31
C THR A 20 5.79 -13.76 -12.20
N PRO A 21 4.45 -13.92 -12.08
CA PRO A 21 3.86 -14.86 -11.12
C PRO A 21 4.11 -16.32 -11.55
N PRO A 22 4.23 -17.27 -10.59
CA PRO A 22 4.49 -18.67 -10.90
C PRO A 22 3.30 -19.31 -11.63
N VAL A 23 3.55 -19.79 -12.85
CA VAL A 23 2.61 -20.56 -13.65
C VAL A 23 2.55 -21.99 -13.09
N SER A 24 1.40 -22.40 -12.55
CA SER A 24 1.16 -23.78 -12.14
C SER A 24 0.88 -24.63 -13.38
N GLU A 25 1.88 -25.39 -13.82
CA GLU A 25 1.78 -26.34 -14.92
C GLU A 25 1.09 -27.63 -14.45
N SER A 26 -0.21 -27.77 -14.72
CA SER A 26 -0.98 -29.00 -14.46
C SER A 26 -1.09 -29.83 -15.75
N SER A 27 -0.22 -30.82 -15.87
CA SER A 27 -0.19 -31.79 -16.98
C SER A 27 -1.45 -32.67 -17.01
N ARG A 28 -1.94 -32.96 -18.22
CA ARG A 28 -3.19 -33.66 -18.56
C ARG A 28 -3.07 -35.20 -18.55
N THR A 29 -4.16 -35.86 -18.12
CA THR A 29 -4.83 -37.13 -18.58
C THR A 29 -4.00 -38.35 -19.04
N ASP A 30 -4.21 -39.60 -18.56
CA ASP A 30 -5.30 -40.53 -18.97
C ASP A 30 -5.55 -41.75 -18.02
N PRO A 31 -6.69 -42.51 -18.15
CA PRO A 31 -7.22 -43.51 -17.17
C PRO A 31 -7.02 -45.01 -17.55
N PRO A 32 -7.33 -45.99 -16.66
CA PRO A 32 -8.44 -46.95 -16.96
C PRO A 32 -9.21 -47.64 -15.77
N LYS A 33 -10.55 -47.67 -15.90
CA LYS A 33 -11.61 -48.73 -15.75
C LYS A 33 -11.80 -49.67 -14.50
N SER A 34 -12.85 -49.35 -13.70
CA SER A 34 -14.01 -50.15 -13.15
C SER A 34 -13.82 -51.36 -12.16
N PRO A 35 -14.85 -51.88 -11.44
CA PRO A 35 -16.20 -51.39 -11.07
C PRO A 35 -16.52 -51.50 -9.55
N SER A 36 -17.41 -50.67 -8.99
CA SER A 36 -18.32 -51.11 -7.90
C SER A 36 -19.42 -50.07 -7.62
N LYS A 37 -20.67 -50.53 -7.62
CA LYS A 37 -21.82 -49.80 -7.10
C LYS A 37 -21.72 -49.81 -5.57
N THR A 38 -21.43 -48.66 -4.97
CA THR A 38 -21.70 -48.41 -3.55
C THR A 38 -22.79 -47.35 -3.45
N LYS A 39 -23.98 -47.78 -3.02
CA LYS A 39 -25.01 -46.87 -2.55
C LYS A 39 -24.60 -46.35 -1.17
N GLY A 40 -24.43 -45.03 -1.03
CA GLY A 40 -24.45 -44.29 0.23
C GLY A 40 -23.36 -43.22 0.35
N PRO A 41 -23.52 -42.18 1.20
CA PRO A 41 -24.75 -41.60 1.76
C PRO A 41 -25.33 -40.54 0.81
N SER A 42 -26.66 -40.39 0.80
CA SER A 42 -27.30 -39.22 0.18
C SER A 42 -26.65 -37.96 0.76
N MET A 43 -25.99 -37.17 -0.09
CA MET A 43 -25.55 -35.82 0.25
C MET A 43 -26.79 -35.04 0.67
N LYS A 44 -27.03 -34.97 1.98
CA LYS A 44 -27.96 -34.02 2.56
C LYS A 44 -27.38 -32.65 2.23
N HIS A 45 -27.85 -32.03 1.15
CA HIS A 45 -27.61 -30.62 0.89
C HIS A 45 -27.95 -29.88 2.18
N LYS A 46 -26.96 -29.19 2.75
CA LYS A 46 -27.12 -28.40 3.97
C LYS A 46 -28.12 -27.26 3.70
N SER A 47 -29.41 -27.55 3.69
CA SER A 47 -30.51 -26.57 3.64
C SER A 47 -30.91 -26.09 5.04
N ARG A 48 -30.10 -26.41 6.06
CA ARG A 48 -30.29 -26.05 7.46
C ARG A 48 -29.16 -25.19 8.00
N SER A 49 -28.77 -24.15 7.27
CA SER A 49 -27.80 -23.20 7.83
C SER A 49 -27.80 -21.82 7.18
N GLN A 50 -28.31 -21.64 5.96
CA GLN A 50 -28.35 -20.29 5.36
C GLN A 50 -29.34 -19.36 6.07
N THR A 51 -30.52 -19.83 6.48
CA THR A 51 -31.49 -18.98 7.20
C THR A 51 -31.08 -18.74 8.67
N GLU A 52 -30.34 -19.66 9.28
CA GLU A 52 -29.76 -19.49 10.62
C GLU A 52 -28.57 -18.51 10.55
N SER A 53 -27.71 -18.62 9.54
CA SER A 53 -26.60 -17.69 9.28
C SER A 53 -27.08 -16.27 8.95
N LEU A 54 -28.17 -16.11 8.19
CA LEU A 54 -28.75 -14.79 7.91
C LEU A 54 -29.34 -14.15 9.17
N ARG A 55 -29.99 -14.93 10.04
CA ARG A 55 -30.49 -14.44 11.34
C ARG A 55 -29.35 -14.07 12.29
N GLU A 56 -28.26 -14.83 12.28
CA GLU A 56 -27.06 -14.50 13.04
C GLU A 56 -26.41 -13.21 12.53
N SER A 57 -26.33 -13.01 11.20
CA SER A 57 -25.83 -11.75 10.63
C SER A 57 -26.77 -10.58 10.92
N GLU A 58 -28.09 -10.78 10.85
CA GLU A 58 -29.07 -9.76 11.20
C GLU A 58 -28.90 -9.35 12.66
N LYS A 59 -28.76 -10.31 13.57
CA LYS A 59 -28.51 -10.05 14.98
C LYS A 59 -27.18 -9.33 15.20
N ALA A 60 -26.13 -9.71 14.49
CA ALA A 60 -24.83 -9.04 14.58
C ALA A 60 -24.89 -7.60 14.04
N LEU A 61 -25.65 -7.34 12.97
CA LEU A 61 -25.87 -6.01 12.42
C LEU A 61 -26.75 -5.14 13.32
N GLN A 62 -27.77 -5.71 13.95
CA GLN A 62 -28.58 -5.02 14.95
C GLN A 62 -27.73 -4.64 16.17
N GLN A 63 -26.91 -5.55 16.68
CA GLN A 63 -25.97 -5.25 17.77
C GLN A 63 -24.98 -4.16 17.37
N LEU A 64 -24.47 -4.20 16.14
CA LEU A 64 -23.58 -3.17 15.62
C LEU A 64 -24.25 -1.79 15.57
N LEU A 65 -25.54 -1.73 15.19
CA LEU A 65 -26.31 -0.48 15.21
C LEU A 65 -26.55 0.04 16.63
N GLU A 66 -26.89 -0.85 17.55
CA GLU A 66 -27.07 -0.50 18.97
C GLU A 66 -25.75 0.02 19.57
N ASP A 67 -24.63 -0.64 19.25
CA ASP A 67 -23.30 -0.19 19.65
C ASP A 67 -22.89 1.13 18.98
N PHE A 68 -23.43 1.43 17.79
CA PHE A 68 -23.25 2.71 17.10
C PHE A 68 -24.03 3.85 17.78
N GLU A 69 -25.31 3.62 18.09
CA GLU A 69 -26.18 4.60 18.76
C GLU A 69 -25.69 4.95 20.18
N GLU A 70 -25.14 3.96 20.88
CA GLU A 70 -24.53 4.15 22.20
C GLU A 70 -23.11 4.74 22.14
N GLY A 71 -22.52 4.90 20.94
CA GLY A 71 -21.17 5.42 20.77
C GLY A 71 -20.06 4.47 21.25
N LYS A 72 -20.34 3.17 21.40
CA LYS A 72 -19.36 2.14 21.80
C LYS A 72 -18.42 1.76 20.66
N LEU A 73 -18.83 2.01 19.41
CA LEU A 73 -18.00 1.76 18.23
C LEU A 73 -16.98 2.87 18.00
N ASN A 74 -15.71 2.52 18.15
CA ASN A 74 -14.59 3.36 17.73
C ASN A 74 -13.93 2.74 16.49
N ALA A 75 -14.15 3.34 15.32
CA ALA A 75 -13.54 2.88 14.07
C ALA A 75 -12.03 3.20 13.98
N PHE A 76 -11.60 4.28 14.65
CA PHE A 76 -10.22 4.75 14.66
C PHE A 76 -9.83 5.15 16.09
N GLY A 77 -9.28 4.21 16.86
CA GLY A 77 -8.69 4.52 18.18
C GLY A 77 -9.52 5.45 19.08
N ASN A 78 -8.86 6.39 19.76
CA ASN A 78 -9.53 7.48 20.46
C ASN A 78 -10.08 8.51 19.47
N SER A 79 -11.00 9.39 19.92
CA SER A 79 -11.67 10.41 19.08
C SER A 79 -10.71 11.26 18.23
N ASP A 80 -9.47 11.41 18.70
CA ASP A 80 -8.48 12.30 18.08
C ASP A 80 -7.56 11.57 17.08
N THR A 81 -7.59 10.23 17.06
CA THR A 81 -6.73 9.40 16.20
C THR A 81 -6.91 9.74 14.72
N LEU A 82 -8.16 9.87 14.25
CA LEU A 82 -8.43 10.21 12.86
C LEU A 82 -7.93 11.61 12.48
N SER A 83 -8.05 12.57 13.41
CA SER A 83 -7.55 13.93 13.23
C SER A 83 -6.02 13.95 13.11
N LYS A 84 -5.33 13.25 14.01
CA LYS A 84 -3.86 13.07 13.97
C LYS A 84 -3.41 12.40 12.67
N LEU A 85 -4.06 11.32 12.26
CA LEU A 85 -3.77 10.64 10.99
C LEU A 85 -3.98 11.53 9.77
N THR A 86 -5.04 12.34 9.77
CA THR A 86 -5.30 13.31 8.70
C THR A 86 -4.20 14.37 8.63
N LYS A 87 -3.73 14.85 9.77
CA LYS A 87 -2.60 15.79 9.85
C LYS A 87 -1.30 15.17 9.34
N ILE A 88 -0.97 13.95 9.76
CA ILE A 88 0.19 13.18 9.27
C ILE A 88 0.14 13.04 7.75
N ARG A 89 -1.00 12.61 7.21
CA ARG A 89 -1.21 12.50 5.77
C ARG A 89 -0.92 13.82 5.05
N LYS A 90 -1.48 14.93 5.53
CA LYS A 90 -1.28 16.24 4.92
C LYS A 90 0.20 16.67 4.95
N MET A 91 0.91 16.39 6.03
CA MET A 91 2.35 16.67 6.14
C MET A 91 3.16 15.83 5.14
N GLN A 92 2.79 14.57 4.91
CA GLN A 92 3.42 13.73 3.88
C GLN A 92 3.17 14.26 2.46
N GLU A 93 1.95 14.71 2.18
CA GLU A 93 1.59 15.33 0.89
C GLU A 93 2.42 16.61 0.65
N ASP A 94 2.52 17.48 1.65
CA ASP A 94 3.31 18.73 1.59
C ASP A 94 4.80 18.48 1.36
N LEU A 95 5.37 17.50 2.08
CA LEU A 95 6.77 17.07 1.87
C LEU A 95 7.01 16.57 0.46
N THR A 96 6.08 15.77 -0.07
CA THR A 96 6.17 15.23 -1.42
C THR A 96 6.13 16.35 -2.46
N LEU A 97 5.23 17.31 -2.29
CA LEU A 97 5.13 18.48 -3.16
C LEU A 97 6.42 19.29 -3.14
N ARG A 98 6.94 19.62 -1.94
CA ARG A 98 8.18 20.37 -1.78
C ARG A 98 9.39 19.64 -2.37
N HIS A 99 9.46 18.32 -2.25
CA HIS A 99 10.52 17.53 -2.90
C HIS A 99 10.49 17.75 -4.42
N PHE A 100 9.31 17.65 -5.04
CA PHE A 100 9.16 17.91 -6.47
C PHE A 100 9.48 19.36 -6.86
N GLU A 101 9.13 20.34 -6.03
CA GLU A 101 9.48 21.75 -6.26
C GLU A 101 11.00 21.95 -6.23
N ILE A 102 11.68 21.36 -5.25
CA ILE A 102 13.15 21.42 -5.13
C ILE A 102 13.81 20.77 -6.36
N ASP A 103 13.33 19.60 -6.80
CA ASP A 103 13.86 18.94 -8.00
C ASP A 103 13.72 19.83 -9.24
N GLN A 104 12.55 20.46 -9.42
CA GLN A 104 12.32 21.41 -10.52
C GLN A 104 13.22 22.64 -10.42
N MET A 105 13.42 23.18 -9.22
CA MET A 105 14.33 24.30 -8.99
C MET A 105 15.76 23.92 -9.35
N ARG A 106 16.24 22.73 -8.98
CA ARG A 106 17.59 22.25 -9.31
C ARG A 106 17.80 22.09 -10.81
N ILE A 107 16.84 21.48 -11.50
CA ILE A 107 16.88 21.35 -12.98
C ILE A 107 16.89 22.74 -13.64
N SER A 108 16.08 23.68 -13.15
CA SER A 108 16.02 25.03 -13.71
C SER A 108 17.25 25.89 -13.38
N GLN A 109 17.94 25.60 -12.28
CA GLN A 109 19.06 26.40 -11.77
C GLN A 109 20.44 25.89 -12.18
N GLU A 110 20.54 24.77 -12.91
CA GLU A 110 21.80 24.18 -13.38
C GLU A 110 22.73 25.21 -14.09
N ASN A 111 22.19 26.33 -14.58
CA ASN A 111 22.94 27.41 -15.23
C ASN A 111 22.89 28.79 -14.52
N SER A 112 22.31 28.92 -13.32
CA SER A 112 22.01 30.25 -12.71
C SER A 112 22.60 30.54 -11.32
N GLY A 113 23.25 29.58 -10.67
CA GLY A 113 24.00 29.80 -9.41
C GLY A 113 23.17 30.26 -8.21
N LYS A 114 21.86 29.96 -8.19
CA LYS A 114 20.91 30.35 -7.12
C LYS A 114 20.80 29.31 -6.00
N ASP A 115 21.92 28.67 -5.66
CA ASP A 115 22.01 27.56 -4.70
C ASP A 115 21.41 27.88 -3.32
N TYR A 116 21.43 29.15 -2.90
CA TYR A 116 20.86 29.59 -1.62
C TYR A 116 19.35 29.33 -1.50
N GLN A 117 18.58 29.43 -2.58
CA GLN A 117 17.14 29.15 -2.54
C GLN A 117 16.84 27.66 -2.38
N VAL A 118 17.62 26.81 -3.06
CA VAL A 118 17.50 25.36 -2.92
C VAL A 118 17.86 24.92 -1.50
N GLU A 119 18.92 25.50 -0.94
CA GLU A 119 19.37 25.22 0.43
C GLU A 119 18.31 25.64 1.46
N ALA A 120 17.71 26.83 1.31
CA ALA A 120 16.63 27.29 2.18
C ALA A 120 15.41 26.35 2.12
N SER A 121 14.99 25.93 0.92
CA SER A 121 13.88 24.98 0.73
C SER A 121 14.19 23.60 1.29
N LEU A 122 15.43 23.12 1.17
CA LEU A 122 15.89 21.86 1.77
C LEU A 122 15.79 21.93 3.31
N ASN A 123 16.30 23.00 3.92
CA ASN A 123 16.22 23.17 5.36
C ASN A 123 14.77 23.19 5.86
N GLU A 124 13.87 23.80 5.10
CA GLU A 124 12.43 23.78 5.41
C GLU A 124 11.82 22.38 5.26
N LEU A 125 12.23 21.61 4.24
CA LEU A 125 11.85 20.20 4.07
C LEU A 125 12.30 19.35 5.28
N THR A 126 13.54 19.53 5.75
CA THR A 126 14.08 18.82 6.92
C THR A 126 13.32 19.15 8.20
N GLN A 127 12.97 20.42 8.43
CA GLN A 127 12.15 20.81 9.58
C GLN A 127 10.74 20.19 9.53
N THR A 128 10.11 20.15 8.35
CA THR A 128 8.79 19.52 8.20
C THR A 128 8.88 18.00 8.39
N LEU A 129 9.97 17.35 7.96
CA LEU A 129 10.25 15.93 8.24
C LEU A 129 10.39 15.65 9.73
N GLU A 130 11.13 16.48 10.47
CA GLU A 130 11.27 16.34 11.92
C GLU A 130 9.91 16.46 12.62
N LYS A 131 9.11 17.48 12.25
CA LYS A 131 7.75 17.65 12.77
C LYS A 131 6.88 16.43 12.46
N LEU A 132 6.98 15.85 11.26
CA LEU A 132 6.23 14.65 10.88
C LEU A 132 6.61 13.47 11.78
N GLY A 133 7.90 13.28 12.05
CA GLY A 133 8.39 12.26 12.96
C GLY A 133 7.79 12.40 14.36
N ASN A 134 7.75 13.61 14.89
CA ASN A 134 7.13 13.91 16.19
C ASN A 134 5.62 13.63 16.18
N GLU A 135 4.91 13.98 15.12
CA GLU A 135 3.47 13.73 15.00
C GLU A 135 3.14 12.24 14.95
N ILE A 136 3.94 11.45 14.24
CA ILE A 136 3.80 9.98 14.18
C ILE A 136 4.04 9.37 15.57
N GLN A 137 5.06 9.84 16.30
CA GLN A 137 5.32 9.38 17.67
C GLN A 137 4.14 9.71 18.60
N SER A 138 3.53 10.90 18.43
CA SER A 138 2.35 11.33 19.19
C SER A 138 1.07 10.53 18.86
N LEU A 139 1.06 9.72 17.81
CA LEU A 139 -0.06 8.82 17.51
C LEU A 139 -0.13 7.66 18.51
N HIS A 140 1.03 7.24 19.03
CA HIS A 140 1.17 6.09 19.92
C HIS A 140 1.27 6.47 21.40
N SER A 141 1.31 7.78 21.71
CA SER A 141 1.27 8.36 23.05
C SER A 141 -0.13 8.78 23.43
#